data_AF-A0A7S2NIH7-F1
#
_entry.id   AF-A0A7S2NIH7-F1
#
_cell.length_a   1.000
_cell.length_b   1.000
_cell.length_c   1.000
_cell.angle_alpha   90.00
_cell.angle_beta   90.00
_cell.angle_gamma   90.00
#
_symmetry.space_group_name_H-M   'P 1'
#
loop_
_entity.id
_entity.type
_entity.pdbx_description
1 polymer ?
#
loop_
_entity_poly.entity_id
_entity_poly.type
_entity_poly.pdbx_seq_one_letter_code
_entity_poly.pdbx_strand_id
1 'polypeptide(L)'
;VGSSRSRQRPHPPRQKPIGEEGLLPTSRRPPPVRRAMGRLKDVLFLEVWRYLQTQNNFRTLLTSLNSPLTGPQAIRVAWTDLQNNGKMEGLTKKSGLQSVLAERSDLLGFSQTEKGHLLIELTELGRTRSPVEGLPPAPGAPVIPEGEVTAAQANAMLEATIMAEHQKAVAPPTASSTYSSVVLPVLPVGVVSEKQKAELEELAASSFAGVAPAGIPPEEMAQGSFSEFAGQQIVPLDPDTAAAAARRQRAFHYAAGWRAKGKGKGYYMDLVWTPSLAASRAAEKAKENEMVRAMFNTIDLHHGGQSVTLSQIGSDFKVAQLKKDNLFKNVKLLELLRYYEDVFELTPDQATGGWLVKLQPGPQA
;
A
#
# COMPACT_ATOMS: atom_id res chain seq x y z
N VAL A 1 39.04 -43.69 -43.90
CA VAL A 1 39.64 -42.33 -43.95
C VAL A 1 38.66 -41.40 -43.24
N GLY A 2 38.70 -41.22 -41.93
CA GLY A 2 39.57 -40.28 -41.22
C GLY A 2 38.73 -39.57 -40.14
N SER A 3 38.59 -40.17 -38.95
CA SER A 3 37.89 -39.56 -37.80
C SER A 3 38.89 -38.89 -36.87
N SER A 4 39.03 -37.57 -37.03
CA SER A 4 39.85 -36.71 -36.17
C SER A 4 39.16 -36.47 -34.83
N ARG A 5 39.49 -37.31 -33.83
CA ARG A 5 39.14 -37.06 -32.42
C ARG A 5 40.12 -36.04 -31.84
N SER A 6 39.68 -34.79 -31.67
CA SER A 6 40.44 -33.76 -30.95
C SER A 6 40.42 -34.08 -29.45
N ARG A 7 41.58 -34.43 -28.90
CA ARG A 7 41.79 -34.62 -27.46
C ARG A 7 42.03 -33.25 -26.83
N GLN A 8 41.03 -32.70 -26.16
CA GLN A 8 41.22 -31.59 -25.23
C GLN A 8 42.04 -32.07 -24.03
N ARG A 9 43.18 -31.39 -23.78
CA ARG A 9 44.03 -31.64 -22.61
C ARG A 9 43.39 -31.02 -21.35
N PRO A 10 43.41 -31.70 -20.20
CA PRO A 10 42.94 -31.13 -18.95
C PRO A 10 43.93 -30.08 -18.43
N HIS A 11 43.40 -28.91 -18.05
CA HIS A 11 44.17 -27.86 -17.37
C HIS A 11 44.50 -28.27 -15.93
N PRO A 12 45.74 -28.07 -15.46
CA PRO A 12 46.11 -28.34 -14.07
C PRO A 12 45.50 -27.30 -13.11
N PRO A 13 45.14 -27.70 -11.88
CA PRO A 13 44.60 -26.79 -10.88
C PRO A 13 45.67 -25.81 -10.41
N ARG A 14 45.39 -24.50 -10.56
CA ARG A 14 46.17 -23.40 -9.98
C ARG A 14 46.19 -23.53 -8.46
N GLN A 15 47.31 -24.01 -7.92
CA GLN A 15 47.63 -23.88 -6.50
C GLN A 15 47.79 -22.39 -6.19
N LYS A 16 46.93 -21.85 -5.32
CA LYS A 16 47.08 -20.50 -4.78
C LYS A 16 48.21 -20.53 -3.73
N PRO A 17 49.13 -19.57 -3.73
CA PRO A 17 50.17 -19.47 -2.71
C PRO A 17 49.51 -19.24 -1.35
N ILE A 18 49.83 -20.12 -0.41
CA ILE A 18 49.53 -19.97 1.02
C ILE A 18 50.50 -18.90 1.51
N GLY A 19 50.07 -17.64 1.49
CA GLY A 19 50.74 -16.55 2.17
C GLY A 19 50.40 -16.64 3.66
N GLU A 20 51.36 -17.10 4.46
CA GLU A 20 51.41 -16.84 5.90
C GLU A 20 51.60 -15.33 6.12
N GLU A 21 50.53 -14.55 6.00
CA GLU A 21 50.50 -13.22 6.57
C GLU A 21 50.17 -13.35 8.06
N GLY A 22 51.19 -13.09 8.89
CA GLY A 22 51.04 -12.85 10.31
C GLY A 22 50.03 -11.73 10.55
N LEU A 23 48.79 -12.12 10.85
CA LEU A 23 47.72 -11.25 11.32
C LEU A 23 48.10 -10.71 12.70
N LEU A 24 48.84 -9.61 12.71
CA LEU A 24 48.86 -8.70 13.85
C LEU A 24 47.40 -8.35 14.19
N PRO A 25 46.99 -8.42 15.47
CA PRO A 25 45.64 -8.08 15.89
C PRO A 25 45.39 -6.60 15.59
N THR A 26 44.79 -6.35 14.41
CA THR A 26 44.41 -5.03 13.98
C THR A 26 43.47 -4.46 15.03
N SER A 27 43.94 -3.39 15.66
CA SER A 27 43.22 -2.41 16.47
C SER A 27 41.73 -2.71 16.61
N ARG A 28 41.35 -3.32 17.75
CA ARG A 28 39.96 -3.53 18.15
C ARG A 28 39.30 -2.17 18.24
N ARG A 29 38.72 -1.68 17.14
CA ARG A 29 37.82 -0.53 17.17
C ARG A 29 36.78 -0.85 18.25
N PRO A 30 36.63 0.00 19.27
CA PRO A 30 35.61 -0.23 20.29
C PRO A 30 34.27 -0.39 19.56
N PRO A 31 33.49 -1.43 19.89
CA PRO A 31 32.20 -1.64 19.24
C PRO A 31 31.37 -0.36 19.39
N PRO A 32 30.65 0.07 18.35
CA PRO A 32 29.84 1.27 18.42
C PRO A 32 28.89 1.15 19.62
N VAL A 33 28.95 2.13 20.52
CA VAL A 33 28.09 2.19 21.71
C VAL A 33 26.65 2.15 21.21
N ARG A 34 25.94 1.06 21.52
CA ARG A 34 24.54 0.89 21.12
C ARG A 34 23.74 1.95 21.88
N ARG A 35 23.17 2.91 21.17
CA ARG A 35 22.23 3.86 21.76
C ARG A 35 21.07 3.08 22.36
N ALA A 36 20.57 3.55 23.50
CA ALA A 36 19.33 3.04 24.07
C ALA A 36 18.26 2.98 22.98
N MET A 37 17.53 1.87 22.92
CA MET A 37 16.46 1.74 21.96
C MET A 37 15.41 2.84 22.19
N GLY A 38 14.80 3.28 21.10
CA GLY A 38 13.71 4.23 21.20
C GLY A 38 12.44 3.57 21.72
N ARG A 39 11.57 4.39 22.33
CA ARG A 39 10.34 3.96 22.98
C ARG A 39 9.41 3.18 22.03
N LEU A 40 9.32 3.57 20.76
CA LEU A 40 8.42 2.91 19.81
C LEU A 40 8.92 1.51 19.45
N LYS A 41 10.24 1.34 19.30
CA LYS A 41 10.81 0.01 19.16
C LYS A 41 10.53 -0.83 20.40
N ASP A 42 10.72 -0.29 21.60
CA ASP A 42 10.46 -1.02 22.85
C ASP A 42 9.01 -1.54 22.92
N VAL A 43 8.02 -0.72 22.57
CA VAL A 43 6.61 -1.16 22.51
C VAL A 43 6.44 -2.31 21.53
N LEU A 44 7.02 -2.22 20.33
CA LEU A 44 6.94 -3.30 19.33
C LEU A 44 7.55 -4.60 19.86
N PHE A 45 8.71 -4.53 20.50
CA PHE A 45 9.39 -5.70 21.06
C PHE A 45 8.58 -6.36 22.17
N LEU A 46 7.98 -5.57 23.06
CA LEU A 46 7.10 -6.08 24.13
C LEU A 46 5.88 -6.80 23.55
N GLU A 47 5.23 -6.25 22.53
CA GLU A 47 4.07 -6.88 21.91
C GLU A 47 4.42 -8.18 21.17
N VAL A 48 5.56 -8.20 20.46
CA VAL A 48 6.06 -9.44 19.84
C VAL A 48 6.41 -10.49 20.91
N TRP A 49 7.04 -10.08 22.00
CA TRP A 49 7.42 -10.98 23.09
C TRP A 49 6.17 -11.57 23.78
N ARG A 50 5.20 -10.73 24.17
CA ARG A 50 3.91 -11.17 24.73
C ARG A 50 3.22 -12.16 23.81
N TYR A 51 3.15 -11.87 22.52
CA TYR A 51 2.53 -12.78 21.57
C TYR A 51 3.26 -14.11 21.49
N LEU A 52 4.60 -14.13 21.39
CA LEU A 52 5.36 -15.38 21.33
C LEU A 52 5.19 -16.23 22.59
N GLN A 53 4.99 -15.63 23.76
CA GLN A 53 4.66 -16.37 24.98
C GLN A 53 3.33 -17.14 24.90
N THR A 54 2.37 -16.67 24.09
CA THR A 54 1.11 -17.39 23.86
C THR A 54 1.21 -18.52 22.85
N GLN A 55 2.30 -18.56 22.05
CA GLN A 55 2.44 -19.53 20.98
C GLN A 55 3.02 -20.85 21.48
N ASN A 56 2.53 -21.95 20.92
CA ASN A 56 3.07 -23.28 21.21
C ASN A 56 4.52 -23.35 20.72
N ASN A 57 5.46 -23.65 21.64
CA ASN A 57 6.90 -23.65 21.44
C ASN A 57 7.55 -22.27 21.28
N PHE A 58 6.88 -21.18 21.66
CA PHE A 58 7.43 -19.84 21.65
C PHE A 58 7.96 -19.37 20.29
N ARG A 59 7.38 -19.89 19.20
CA ARG A 59 7.83 -19.65 17.82
C ARG A 59 6.67 -19.38 16.88
N THR A 60 6.91 -18.55 15.88
CA THR A 60 5.95 -18.29 14.80
C THR A 60 6.66 -17.89 13.51
N LEU A 61 5.93 -17.90 12.39
CA LEU A 61 6.45 -17.40 11.13
C LEU A 61 6.59 -15.88 11.18
N LEU A 62 7.74 -15.34 10.79
CA LEU A 62 7.93 -13.88 10.79
C LEU A 62 6.89 -13.15 9.93
N THR A 63 6.41 -13.79 8.85
CA THR A 63 5.37 -13.25 7.97
C THR A 63 3.98 -13.24 8.60
N SER A 64 3.70 -14.08 9.60
CA SER A 64 2.39 -14.10 10.27
C SER A 64 2.21 -12.87 11.17
N LEU A 65 3.30 -12.36 11.76
CA LEU A 65 3.27 -11.19 12.65
C LEU A 65 2.66 -9.94 12.00
N ASN A 66 2.85 -9.77 10.67
CA ASN A 66 2.34 -8.62 9.92
C ASN A 66 1.19 -8.99 8.96
N SER A 67 0.63 -10.19 9.07
CA SER A 67 -0.49 -10.62 8.24
C SER A 67 -1.77 -9.88 8.67
N PRO A 68 -2.54 -9.27 7.75
CA PRO A 68 -3.80 -8.58 8.07
C PRO A 68 -4.92 -9.54 8.52
N LEU A 69 -4.83 -10.81 8.15
CA LEU A 69 -5.86 -11.81 8.47
C LEU A 69 -5.56 -12.58 9.75
N THR A 70 -4.29 -12.92 9.97
CA THR A 70 -3.87 -13.87 11.02
C THR A 70 -2.94 -13.28 12.06
N GLY A 71 -2.38 -12.10 11.81
CA GLY A 71 -1.42 -11.45 12.70
C GLY A 71 -2.09 -10.77 13.91
N PRO A 72 -1.40 -10.69 15.06
CA PRO A 72 -1.90 -9.98 16.24
C PRO A 72 -2.06 -8.50 15.96
N GLN A 73 -3.25 -7.96 16.26
CA GLN A 73 -3.57 -6.56 16.01
C GLN A 73 -2.61 -5.60 16.74
N ALA A 74 -2.22 -5.92 17.98
CA ALA A 74 -1.32 -5.07 18.77
C ALA A 74 0.06 -4.90 18.11
N ILE A 75 0.62 -5.98 17.55
CA ILE A 75 1.90 -5.93 16.82
C ILE A 75 1.77 -5.07 15.57
N ARG A 76 0.65 -5.19 14.83
CA ARG A 76 0.42 -4.39 13.61
C ARG A 76 0.31 -2.90 13.91
N VAL A 77 -0.39 -2.55 14.99
CA VAL A 77 -0.52 -1.15 15.44
C VAL A 77 0.86 -0.63 15.85
N ALA A 78 1.58 -1.33 16.73
CA ALA A 78 2.92 -0.92 17.16
C ALA A 78 3.90 -0.81 15.98
N TRP A 79 3.83 -1.72 15.00
CA TRP A 79 4.64 -1.66 13.79
C TRP A 79 4.28 -0.46 12.92
N THR A 80 2.99 -0.19 12.72
CA THR A 80 2.52 0.96 11.95
C THR A 80 2.93 2.28 12.61
N ASP A 81 2.80 2.38 13.92
CA ASP A 81 3.23 3.55 14.70
C ASP A 81 4.74 3.76 14.58
N LEU A 82 5.52 2.69 14.66
CA LEU A 82 6.97 2.74 14.44
C LEU A 82 7.31 3.12 13.00
N GLN A 83 6.56 2.67 11.99
CA GLN A 83 6.80 3.09 10.59
C GLN A 83 6.50 4.58 10.37
N ASN A 84 5.45 5.09 11.02
CA ASN A 84 5.03 6.48 10.89
C ASN A 84 5.98 7.43 11.64
N ASN A 85 6.41 7.05 12.84
CA ASN A 85 7.12 7.95 13.77
C ASN A 85 8.59 7.55 14.04
N GLY A 86 9.02 6.37 13.62
CA GLY A 86 10.33 5.80 13.96
C GLY A 86 11.55 6.42 13.26
N LYS A 87 11.36 7.44 12.41
CA LYS A 87 12.50 8.17 11.79
C LYS A 87 13.43 8.76 12.86
N MET A 88 12.88 9.20 13.98
CA MET A 88 13.63 9.73 15.12
C MET A 88 14.45 8.65 15.84
N GLU A 89 14.06 7.38 15.71
CA GLU A 89 14.72 6.22 16.32
C GLU A 89 15.68 5.52 15.35
N GLY A 90 16.05 6.21 14.27
CA GLY A 90 16.97 5.72 13.24
C GLY A 90 16.35 4.71 12.27
N LEU A 91 15.02 4.59 12.22
CA LEU A 91 14.37 3.70 11.26
C LEU A 91 14.51 4.25 9.84
N THR A 92 15.08 3.45 8.95
CA THR A 92 15.18 3.79 7.52
C THR A 92 14.02 3.17 6.74
N LYS A 93 13.67 3.71 5.57
CA LYS A 93 12.66 3.11 4.67
C LYS A 93 13.03 1.68 4.22
N LYS A 94 14.30 1.29 4.35
CA LYS A 94 14.81 -0.06 4.02
C LYS A 94 14.79 -1.00 5.24
N SER A 95 14.61 -0.48 6.44
CA SER A 95 14.57 -1.25 7.68
C SER A 95 13.26 -2.05 7.73
N GLY A 96 13.34 -3.33 7.37
CA GLY A 96 12.21 -4.26 7.54
C GLY A 96 12.02 -4.67 9.00
N LEU A 97 10.84 -5.23 9.31
CA LEU A 97 10.51 -5.76 10.63
C LEU A 97 11.59 -6.70 11.18
N GLN A 98 12.15 -7.57 10.32
CA GLN A 98 13.25 -8.47 10.68
C GLN A 98 14.48 -7.70 11.21
N SER A 99 14.87 -6.61 10.55
CA SER A 99 16.05 -5.84 10.92
C SER A 99 15.86 -5.14 12.26
N VAL A 100 14.64 -4.67 12.54
CA VAL A 100 14.31 -4.05 13.83
C VAL A 100 14.35 -5.10 14.91
N LEU A 101 13.66 -6.24 14.71
CA LEU A 101 13.62 -7.32 15.70
C LEU A 101 15.00 -7.99 15.96
N ALA A 102 15.90 -7.96 14.97
CA ALA A 102 17.28 -8.42 15.13
C ALA A 102 18.15 -7.53 16.02
N GLU A 103 17.71 -6.32 16.38
CA GLU A 103 18.43 -5.46 17.34
C GLU A 103 18.48 -6.10 18.75
N ARG A 104 17.49 -6.94 19.10
CA ARG A 104 17.40 -7.68 20.37
C ARG A 104 17.53 -9.19 20.18
N SER A 105 18.66 -9.62 19.63
CA SER A 105 19.01 -11.03 19.50
C SER A 105 19.17 -11.76 20.85
N ASP A 106 19.23 -11.01 21.96
CA ASP A 106 19.20 -11.51 23.33
C ASP A 106 17.84 -12.06 23.76
N LEU A 107 16.76 -11.58 23.14
CA LEU A 107 15.39 -12.00 23.43
C LEU A 107 14.82 -12.83 22.30
N LEU A 108 15.06 -12.42 21.05
CA LEU A 108 14.47 -13.01 19.86
C LEU A 108 15.53 -13.73 19.01
N GLY A 109 15.32 -15.01 18.75
CA GLY A 109 16.09 -15.82 17.81
C GLY A 109 15.41 -15.88 16.44
N PHE A 110 16.21 -16.02 15.39
CA PHE A 110 15.72 -16.27 14.04
C PHE A 110 16.27 -17.60 13.54
N SER A 111 15.37 -18.47 13.10
CA SER A 111 15.72 -19.75 12.46
C SER A 111 15.04 -19.86 11.11
N GLN A 112 15.63 -20.60 10.18
CA GLN A 112 15.03 -20.82 8.86
C GLN A 112 14.56 -22.26 8.75
N THR A 113 13.32 -22.47 8.34
CA THR A 113 12.81 -23.81 8.03
C THR A 113 13.50 -24.39 6.80
N GLU A 114 13.42 -25.70 6.61
CA GLU A 114 13.90 -26.40 5.40
C GLU A 114 13.29 -25.84 4.11
N LYS A 115 12.08 -25.28 4.20
CA LYS A 115 11.37 -24.62 3.08
C LYS A 115 11.82 -23.18 2.82
N GLY A 116 12.75 -22.66 3.62
CA GLY A 116 13.29 -21.31 3.49
C GLY A 116 12.46 -20.22 4.18
N HIS A 117 11.40 -20.54 4.92
CA HIS A 117 10.64 -19.55 5.68
C HIS A 117 11.36 -19.17 6.98
N LEU A 118 11.40 -17.88 7.27
CA LEU A 118 11.95 -17.33 8.49
C LEU A 118 10.97 -17.51 9.65
N LEU A 119 11.42 -18.23 10.68
CA LEU A 119 10.79 -18.32 11.98
C LEU A 119 11.44 -17.31 12.92
N ILE A 120 10.63 -16.80 13.82
CA ILE A 120 11.08 -16.04 14.98
C ILE A 120 10.69 -16.81 16.23
N GLU A 121 11.62 -16.95 17.15
CA GLU A 121 11.46 -17.73 18.38
C GLU A 121 11.99 -16.98 19.60
N LEU A 122 11.43 -17.25 20.78
CA LEU A 122 12.04 -16.76 22.03
C LEU A 122 13.30 -17.55 22.34
N THR A 123 14.37 -16.82 22.61
CA THR A 123 15.59 -17.33 23.23
C THR A 123 15.32 -17.82 24.66
N GLU A 124 16.26 -18.54 25.25
CA GLU A 124 16.14 -19.03 26.64
C GLU A 124 15.88 -17.89 27.63
N LEU A 125 16.58 -16.76 27.50
CA LEU A 125 16.36 -15.58 28.34
C LEU A 125 14.95 -15.02 28.19
N GLY A 126 14.46 -14.89 26.95
CA GLY A 126 13.10 -14.44 26.66
C GLY A 126 12.01 -15.41 27.17
N ARG A 127 12.32 -16.69 27.34
CA ARG A 127 11.39 -17.68 27.93
C ARG A 127 11.31 -17.57 29.45
N THR A 128 12.43 -17.32 30.11
CA THR A 128 12.48 -17.24 31.58
C THR A 128 11.90 -15.95 32.16
N ARG A 129 11.88 -14.86 31.40
CA ARG A 129 11.44 -13.55 31.87
C ARG A 129 10.00 -13.23 31.50
N SER A 130 9.33 -12.44 32.34
CA SER A 130 7.98 -11.96 32.08
C SER A 130 8.02 -10.64 31.31
N PRO A 131 7.21 -10.46 30.25
CA PRO A 131 7.09 -9.20 29.52
C PRO A 131 6.38 -8.12 30.35
N VAL A 132 5.85 -8.46 31.53
CA VAL A 132 5.24 -7.49 32.46
C VAL A 132 6.31 -6.68 33.19
N GLU A 133 7.50 -7.24 33.41
CA GLU A 133 8.63 -6.57 34.07
C GLU A 133 9.34 -5.54 33.16
N GLY A 134 8.94 -5.46 31.89
CA GLY A 134 9.54 -4.57 30.90
C GLY A 134 10.71 -5.19 30.14
N LEU A 135 11.29 -4.42 29.22
CA LEU A 135 12.43 -4.84 28.43
C LEU A 135 13.71 -4.74 29.27
N PRO A 136 14.50 -5.81 29.37
CA PRO A 136 15.78 -5.70 30.05
C PRO A 136 16.71 -4.77 29.28
N PRO A 137 17.67 -4.13 29.97
CA PRO A 137 18.65 -3.26 29.33
C PRO A 137 19.40 -4.05 28.24
N ALA A 138 19.62 -3.40 27.10
CA ALA A 138 20.26 -4.04 25.96
C ALA A 138 21.65 -4.56 26.35
N PRO A 139 22.06 -5.75 25.88
CA PRO A 139 23.37 -6.30 26.19
C PRO A 139 24.47 -5.36 25.67
N GLY A 140 25.33 -4.90 26.57
CA GLY A 140 26.41 -3.95 26.25
C GLY A 140 26.03 -2.48 26.32
N ALA A 141 24.81 -2.13 26.74
CA ALA A 141 24.61 -0.82 27.35
C ALA A 141 25.55 -0.75 28.57
N PRO A 142 26.35 0.32 28.74
CA PRO A 142 27.11 0.50 29.97
C PRO A 142 26.08 0.40 31.08
N VAL A 143 26.21 -0.64 31.90
CA VAL A 143 25.53 -0.70 33.18
C VAL A 143 26.10 0.50 33.89
N ILE A 144 25.41 1.63 33.78
CA ILE A 144 25.58 2.71 34.72
C ILE A 144 25.30 1.97 36.01
N PRO A 145 26.32 1.68 36.85
CA PRO A 145 26.04 1.06 38.12
C PRO A 145 24.90 1.91 38.68
N GLU A 146 23.82 1.28 39.09
CA GLU A 146 22.82 1.95 39.91
C GLU A 146 23.58 2.35 41.18
N GLY A 147 24.36 3.42 41.04
CA GLY A 147 25.06 4.10 42.07
C GLY A 147 23.91 4.67 42.82
N GLU A 148 23.52 3.92 43.85
CA GLU A 148 23.12 4.42 45.14
C GLU A 148 22.88 5.92 45.02
N VAL A 149 21.69 6.26 44.51
CA VAL A 149 21.20 7.63 44.61
C VAL A 149 21.00 7.75 46.11
N THR A 150 22.07 8.13 46.80
CA THR A 150 22.06 8.29 48.24
C THR A 150 20.82 9.13 48.52
N ALA A 151 20.01 8.73 49.50
CA ALA A 151 18.73 9.39 49.79
C ALA A 151 18.86 10.92 49.92
N ALA A 152 20.07 11.42 50.21
CA ALA A 152 20.47 12.81 50.16
C ALA A 152 20.26 13.50 48.79
N GLN A 153 20.60 12.86 47.67
CA GLN A 153 20.49 13.47 46.34
C GLN A 153 19.04 13.44 45.79
N ALA A 154 18.25 12.44 46.20
CA ALA A 154 16.81 12.40 45.93
C ALA A 154 16.05 13.48 46.72
N ASN A 155 16.42 13.73 47.98
CA ASN A 155 15.84 14.82 48.78
C ASN A 155 16.25 16.21 48.24
N ALA A 156 17.47 16.37 47.72
CA ALA A 156 17.91 17.64 47.13
C ALA A 156 17.15 18.03 45.84
N MET A 157 16.73 17.05 45.02
CA MET A 157 15.86 17.33 43.86
C MET A 157 14.41 17.63 44.27
N LEU A 158 13.94 17.08 45.40
CA LEU A 158 12.60 17.37 45.90
C LEU A 158 12.51 18.81 46.43
N GLU A 159 13.52 19.29 47.17
CA GLU A 159 13.57 20.68 47.66
C GLU A 159 13.67 21.71 46.53
N ALA A 160 14.44 21.42 45.48
CA ALA A 160 14.54 22.30 44.31
C ALA A 160 13.20 22.43 43.56
N THR A 161 12.36 21.39 43.59
CA THR A 161 11.03 21.41 42.96
C THR A 161 10.03 22.23 43.79
N ILE A 162 10.06 22.09 45.11
CA ILE A 162 9.17 22.83 46.02
C ILE A 162 9.47 24.35 46.02
N MET A 163 10.73 24.75 45.83
CA MET A 163 11.08 26.17 45.71
C MET A 163 10.68 26.81 44.37
N ALA A 164 10.67 26.05 43.27
CA ALA A 164 10.26 26.56 41.96
C ALA A 164 8.74 26.84 41.88
N GLU A 165 7.94 26.11 42.65
CA GLU A 165 6.47 26.25 42.64
C GLU A 165 5.97 27.49 43.40
N HIS A 166 6.73 27.99 44.39
CA HIS A 166 6.36 29.18 45.18
C HIS A 166 6.57 30.53 44.45
N GLN A 167 7.24 30.57 43.30
CA GLN A 167 7.45 31.82 42.54
C GLN A 167 6.39 32.11 41.46
N LYS A 168 5.43 31.21 41.23
CA LYS A 168 4.44 31.37 40.14
C LYS A 168 3.11 32.04 40.56
N ALA A 169 3.00 32.51 41.81
CA ALA A 169 1.71 32.94 42.38
C ALA A 169 1.50 34.46 42.55
N VAL A 170 2.30 35.33 41.91
CA VAL A 170 2.09 36.79 42.01
C VAL A 170 2.11 37.45 40.62
N ALA A 171 0.96 37.47 39.96
CA ALA A 171 0.68 38.40 38.87
C ALA A 171 -0.73 39.00 39.05
N PRO A 172 -0.90 40.33 39.00
CA PRO A 172 -2.15 41.01 39.32
C PRO A 172 -3.19 40.92 38.18
N PRO A 173 -4.51 40.93 38.51
CA PRO A 173 -5.56 40.90 37.51
C PRO A 173 -5.72 42.30 36.87
N THR A 174 -5.42 42.41 35.58
CA THR A 174 -5.78 43.61 34.80
C THR A 174 -7.04 43.32 34.00
N ALA A 175 -8.05 44.17 34.21
CA ALA A 175 -9.40 44.04 33.72
C ALA A 175 -9.56 44.43 32.23
N SER A 176 -10.69 43.97 31.69
CA SER A 176 -11.46 44.53 30.57
C SER A 176 -10.94 44.33 29.14
N SER A 177 -11.61 43.44 28.39
CA SER A 177 -11.93 43.69 26.98
C SER A 177 -13.15 42.89 26.52
N THR A 178 -14.26 43.61 26.48
CA THR A 178 -15.37 43.60 25.51
C THR A 178 -15.82 42.28 24.86
N TYR A 179 -17.06 41.93 25.19
CA TYR A 179 -17.91 40.94 24.55
C TYR A 179 -18.05 41.15 23.03
N SER A 180 -17.86 40.07 22.26
CA SER A 180 -18.49 39.91 20.94
C SER A 180 -19.17 38.55 20.91
N SER A 181 -20.51 38.58 20.93
CA SER A 181 -21.39 37.44 20.96
C SER A 181 -21.45 36.81 19.56
N VAL A 182 -20.90 35.61 19.39
CA VAL A 182 -21.18 34.76 18.24
C VAL A 182 -22.01 33.57 18.73
N VAL A 183 -23.27 33.60 18.33
CA VAL A 183 -24.27 32.56 18.56
C VAL A 183 -23.85 31.29 17.81
N LEU A 184 -23.55 30.22 18.55
CA LEU A 184 -23.40 28.87 18.01
C LEU A 184 -24.78 28.20 17.94
N PRO A 185 -25.19 27.63 16.78
CA PRO A 185 -26.40 26.82 16.72
C PRO A 185 -26.16 25.47 17.41
N VAL A 186 -26.91 25.24 18.50
CA VAL A 186 -27.09 23.94 19.14
C VAL A 186 -27.86 23.06 18.17
N LEU A 187 -27.22 22.00 17.67
CA LEU A 187 -27.92 20.94 16.93
C LEU A 187 -28.70 20.05 17.91
N PRO A 188 -29.97 19.73 17.65
CA PRO A 188 -30.75 18.86 18.51
C PRO A 188 -30.27 17.41 18.39
N VAL A 189 -30.02 16.79 19.54
CA VAL A 189 -29.88 15.34 19.70
C VAL A 189 -31.22 14.71 19.35
N GLY A 190 -31.32 14.17 18.14
CA GLY A 190 -32.48 13.42 17.67
C GLY A 190 -32.56 12.07 18.37
N VAL A 191 -33.58 11.92 19.21
CA VAL A 191 -34.09 10.65 19.68
C VAL A 191 -34.57 9.87 18.46
N VAL A 192 -33.88 8.78 18.12
CA VAL A 192 -34.28 7.87 17.06
C VAL A 192 -35.51 7.11 17.54
N SER A 193 -36.67 7.45 16.98
CA SER A 193 -37.94 6.82 17.26
C SER A 193 -38.01 5.46 16.55
N GLU A 194 -38.39 4.43 17.30
CA GLU A 194 -38.48 3.01 16.93
C GLU A 194 -39.50 2.71 15.81
N LYS A 195 -40.18 3.75 15.30
CA LYS A 195 -41.29 3.66 14.34
C LYS A 195 -40.87 3.69 12.87
N GLN A 196 -39.60 3.94 12.55
CA GLN A 196 -39.07 3.93 11.16
C GLN A 196 -38.32 2.64 10.79
N LYS A 197 -38.23 1.66 11.71
CA LYS A 197 -37.62 0.35 11.42
C LYS A 197 -38.60 -0.63 10.78
N ALA A 198 -39.91 -0.35 10.80
CA ALA A 198 -40.95 -1.23 10.25
C ALA A 198 -41.27 -0.98 8.76
N GLU A 199 -40.87 0.16 8.18
CA GLU A 199 -41.20 0.51 6.78
C GLU A 199 -40.10 0.07 5.78
N LEU A 200 -38.91 -0.32 6.27
CA LEU A 200 -37.80 -0.76 5.42
C LEU A 200 -37.77 -2.28 5.17
N GLU A 201 -38.66 -3.05 5.80
CA GLU A 201 -38.72 -4.52 5.65
C GLU A 201 -39.87 -4.98 4.73
N GLU A 202 -40.81 -4.09 4.38
CA GLU A 202 -41.95 -4.42 3.48
C GLU A 202 -41.61 -4.32 1.99
N LEU A 203 -40.51 -3.66 1.61
CA LEU A 203 -40.05 -3.56 0.21
C LEU A 203 -39.19 -4.76 -0.25
N ALA A 204 -38.84 -5.69 0.64
CA ALA A 204 -38.02 -6.86 0.32
C ALA A 204 -38.83 -8.15 0.07
N ALA A 205 -40.15 -8.15 0.27
CA ALA A 205 -41.00 -9.33 0.15
C ALA A 205 -41.94 -9.35 -1.08
N SER A 206 -41.87 -8.35 -1.96
CA SER A 206 -42.75 -8.24 -3.15
C SER A 206 -41.97 -8.27 -4.47
N SER A 207 -41.26 -9.37 -4.73
CA SER A 207 -40.75 -9.64 -6.08
C SER A 207 -40.47 -11.13 -6.33
N PHE A 208 -41.46 -11.99 -6.08
CA PHE A 208 -41.47 -13.33 -6.66
C PHE A 208 -42.87 -13.95 -6.62
N ALA A 209 -43.72 -13.59 -7.57
CA ALA A 209 -44.94 -14.35 -7.89
C ALA A 209 -45.07 -14.42 -9.40
N GLY A 210 -44.96 -15.65 -9.92
CA GLY A 210 -45.02 -15.95 -11.34
C GLY A 210 -46.39 -15.66 -11.94
N VAL A 211 -46.36 -15.15 -13.17
CA VAL A 211 -47.53 -15.04 -14.03
C VAL A 211 -47.42 -16.14 -15.09
N ALA A 212 -48.36 -17.07 -15.05
CA ALA A 212 -48.58 -18.08 -16.07
C ALA A 212 -49.15 -17.43 -17.36
N PRO A 213 -48.80 -17.93 -18.56
CA PRO A 213 -49.35 -17.40 -19.80
C PRO A 213 -50.75 -17.94 -20.06
N ALA A 214 -51.76 -17.06 -19.99
CA ALA A 214 -53.08 -17.31 -20.56
C ALA A 214 -53.11 -16.80 -22.02
N GLY A 215 -53.70 -17.62 -22.89
CA GLY A 215 -53.63 -17.51 -24.34
C GLY A 215 -54.21 -16.25 -24.96
N ILE A 216 -53.67 -15.92 -26.13
CA ILE A 216 -54.15 -14.89 -27.05
C ILE A 216 -54.45 -15.60 -28.39
N PRO A 217 -55.63 -15.36 -29.01
CA PRO A 217 -56.10 -16.05 -30.21
C PRO A 217 -55.37 -15.61 -31.50
N PRO A 218 -55.45 -16.40 -32.59
CA PRO A 218 -54.92 -16.05 -33.91
C PRO A 218 -55.99 -15.34 -34.78
N GLU A 219 -55.55 -14.71 -35.87
CA GLU A 219 -56.25 -13.81 -36.83
C GLU A 219 -56.17 -12.33 -36.43
N GLU A 220 -55.77 -11.37 -37.26
CA GLU A 220 -55.85 -11.25 -38.71
C GLU A 220 -54.85 -10.18 -39.23
N MET A 221 -54.40 -10.41 -40.46
CA MET A 221 -53.73 -9.54 -41.44
C MET A 221 -53.60 -8.02 -41.17
N ALA A 222 -52.42 -7.47 -41.43
CA ALA A 222 -52.28 -6.27 -42.26
C ALA A 222 -50.84 -6.05 -42.73
N GLN A 223 -50.73 -5.85 -44.04
CA GLN A 223 -49.53 -5.52 -44.80
C GLN A 223 -48.99 -4.15 -44.36
N GLY A 224 -47.69 -4.10 -44.08
CA GLY A 224 -46.97 -2.87 -43.75
C GLY A 224 -45.55 -2.94 -44.27
N SER A 225 -45.39 -2.53 -45.53
CA SER A 225 -44.13 -2.29 -46.23
C SER A 225 -43.15 -1.49 -45.38
N PHE A 226 -42.03 -2.10 -44.99
CA PHE A 226 -40.87 -1.39 -44.44
C PHE A 226 -39.69 -1.58 -45.39
N SER A 227 -39.55 -0.61 -46.30
CA SER A 227 -38.42 -0.45 -47.21
C SER A 227 -37.11 -0.27 -46.44
N GLU A 228 -36.18 -1.18 -46.70
CA GLU A 228 -34.92 -0.86 -47.37
C GLU A 228 -34.09 0.28 -46.78
N PHE A 229 -33.36 -0.02 -45.70
CA PHE A 229 -32.17 0.73 -45.29
C PHE A 229 -30.96 -0.21 -45.25
N ALA A 230 -30.58 -0.70 -46.43
CA ALA A 230 -29.33 -1.42 -46.66
C ALA A 230 -28.26 -0.41 -47.11
N GLY A 231 -27.16 -0.29 -46.38
CA GLY A 231 -26.02 0.49 -46.86
C GLY A 231 -25.04 1.07 -45.85
N GLN A 232 -24.94 0.59 -44.61
CA GLN A 232 -23.71 0.79 -43.85
C GLN A 232 -22.79 -0.42 -44.07
N GLN A 233 -21.87 -0.22 -45.00
CA GLN A 233 -20.79 -1.13 -45.31
C GLN A 233 -19.88 -1.22 -44.08
N ILE A 234 -20.09 -2.25 -43.26
CA ILE A 234 -19.19 -2.60 -42.16
C ILE A 234 -17.88 -3.03 -42.82
N VAL A 235 -16.91 -2.13 -42.85
CA VAL A 235 -15.56 -2.44 -43.31
C VAL A 235 -15.01 -3.47 -42.30
N PRO A 236 -14.66 -4.70 -42.73
CA PRO A 236 -14.10 -5.68 -41.83
C PRO A 236 -12.77 -5.15 -41.30
N LEU A 237 -12.73 -4.81 -40.00
CA LEU A 237 -11.48 -4.45 -39.33
C LEU A 237 -10.52 -5.63 -39.44
N ASP A 238 -9.30 -5.33 -39.89
CA ASP A 238 -8.21 -6.30 -39.97
C ASP A 238 -8.04 -7.03 -38.61
N PRO A 239 -8.05 -8.38 -38.60
CA PRO A 239 -7.94 -9.16 -37.37
C PRO A 239 -6.61 -8.93 -36.64
N ASP A 240 -5.59 -8.45 -37.33
CA ASP A 240 -4.28 -8.12 -36.75
C ASP A 240 -4.33 -6.89 -35.84
N THR A 241 -5.22 -5.93 -36.11
CA THR A 241 -5.37 -4.71 -35.30
C THR A 241 -6.07 -5.02 -33.97
N ALA A 242 -7.09 -5.88 -33.99
CA ALA A 242 -7.80 -6.31 -32.79
C ALA A 242 -6.92 -7.16 -31.85
N ALA A 243 -6.07 -8.04 -32.41
CA ALA A 243 -5.14 -8.84 -31.63
C ALA A 243 -4.01 -7.99 -31.00
N ALA A 244 -3.56 -6.94 -31.70
CA ALA A 244 -2.58 -5.97 -31.17
C ALA A 244 -3.17 -5.15 -30.01
N ALA A 245 -4.41 -4.68 -30.14
CA ALA A 245 -5.13 -3.96 -29.07
C ALA A 245 -5.32 -4.83 -27.82
N ALA A 246 -5.77 -6.08 -27.98
CA ALA A 246 -5.98 -7.01 -26.86
C ALA A 246 -4.68 -7.41 -26.13
N ARG A 247 -3.55 -7.53 -26.85
CA ARG A 247 -2.23 -7.78 -26.24
C ARG A 247 -1.72 -6.57 -25.45
N ARG A 248 -2.02 -5.36 -25.91
CA ARG A 248 -1.60 -4.10 -25.26
C ARG A 248 -2.41 -3.79 -24.01
N GLN A 249 -3.71 -4.10 -23.99
CA GLN A 249 -4.55 -3.90 -22.81
C GLN A 249 -4.07 -4.65 -21.55
N ARG A 250 -3.36 -5.77 -21.74
CA ARG A 250 -2.77 -6.51 -20.62
C ARG A 250 -1.54 -5.83 -20.03
N ALA A 251 -0.80 -5.02 -20.80
CA ALA A 251 0.48 -4.45 -20.36
C ALA A 251 0.32 -3.32 -19.31
N PHE A 252 -0.78 -2.57 -19.32
CA PHE A 252 -1.03 -1.49 -18.37
C PHE A 252 -1.27 -2.00 -16.94
N HIS A 253 -1.99 -3.12 -16.81
CA HIS A 253 -2.12 -3.84 -15.53
C HIS A 253 -0.77 -4.31 -14.96
N TYR A 254 0.29 -4.43 -15.77
CA TYR A 254 1.64 -4.80 -15.33
C TYR A 254 2.60 -3.62 -15.13
N ALA A 255 2.37 -2.47 -15.78
CA ALA A 255 3.27 -1.32 -15.74
C ALA A 255 2.96 -0.35 -14.59
N ALA A 256 1.69 -0.19 -14.21
CA ALA A 256 1.25 0.65 -13.11
C ALA A 256 1.54 0.04 -11.74
N GLY A 257 2.78 -0.37 -11.43
CA GLY A 257 3.23 -0.64 -10.04
C GLY A 257 2.55 -1.77 -9.25
N TRP A 258 1.55 -2.47 -9.80
CA TRP A 258 0.91 -3.65 -9.16
C TRP A 258 1.72 -4.94 -9.34
N ARG A 259 2.96 -4.86 -9.84
CA ARG A 259 3.97 -5.85 -9.49
C ARG A 259 4.19 -5.78 -7.99
N ALA A 260 3.33 -6.49 -7.25
CA ALA A 260 3.71 -7.19 -6.05
C ALA A 260 5.03 -7.89 -6.39
N LYS A 261 6.13 -7.25 -5.97
CA LYS A 261 7.50 -7.74 -6.15
C LYS A 261 7.72 -8.86 -5.13
N GLY A 262 6.79 -9.82 -5.08
CA GLY A 262 6.95 -11.09 -4.43
C GLY A 262 7.90 -11.91 -5.29
N LYS A 263 9.16 -11.94 -4.91
CA LYS A 263 10.09 -13.01 -5.33
C LYS A 263 9.65 -14.31 -4.66
N GLY A 264 8.49 -14.84 -5.06
CA GLY A 264 7.98 -16.13 -4.63
C GLY A 264 7.98 -17.07 -5.83
N LYS A 265 8.85 -18.09 -5.81
CA LYS A 265 8.79 -19.24 -6.73
C LYS A 265 7.37 -19.81 -6.69
N GLY A 266 6.81 -20.01 -7.88
CA GLY A 266 5.41 -20.30 -8.10
C GLY A 266 4.86 -21.45 -7.25
N TYR A 267 3.81 -21.13 -6.51
CA TYR A 267 2.64 -21.98 -6.47
C TYR A 267 1.54 -21.19 -7.16
N TYR A 268 1.09 -21.70 -8.30
CA TYR A 268 -0.19 -21.34 -8.87
C TYR A 268 -1.25 -21.73 -7.86
N MET A 269 -1.51 -20.86 -6.88
CA MET A 269 -2.88 -20.74 -6.40
C MET A 269 -3.61 -20.30 -7.65
N ASP A 270 -4.35 -21.23 -8.25
CA ASP A 270 -5.44 -20.91 -9.14
C ASP A 270 -6.09 -19.66 -8.53
N LEU A 271 -5.89 -18.52 -9.18
CA LEU A 271 -6.69 -17.34 -8.95
C LEU A 271 -8.04 -17.75 -9.49
N VAL A 272 -8.75 -18.57 -8.72
CA VAL A 272 -10.12 -18.97 -8.99
C VAL A 272 -10.81 -17.66 -9.26
N TRP A 273 -11.30 -17.53 -10.48
CA TRP A 273 -12.05 -16.38 -10.92
C TRP A 273 -13.27 -16.27 -10.00
N THR A 274 -13.11 -15.55 -8.90
CA THR A 274 -14.19 -15.31 -7.96
C THR A 274 -15.04 -14.19 -8.54
N PRO A 275 -16.38 -14.30 -8.48
CA PRO A 275 -17.28 -13.24 -8.93
C PRO A 275 -16.94 -11.86 -8.32
N SER A 276 -16.41 -11.85 -7.09
CA SER A 276 -15.92 -10.63 -6.44
C SER A 276 -14.73 -9.97 -7.17
N LEU A 277 -13.73 -10.75 -7.61
CA LEU A 277 -12.61 -10.22 -8.40
C LEU A 277 -13.07 -9.75 -9.79
N ALA A 278 -14.06 -10.44 -10.38
CA ALA A 278 -14.65 -10.03 -11.66
C ALA A 278 -15.36 -8.68 -11.55
N ALA A 279 -16.18 -8.51 -10.50
CA ALA A 279 -16.88 -7.27 -10.22
C ALA A 279 -15.90 -6.12 -9.93
N SER A 280 -14.83 -6.37 -9.17
CA SER A 280 -13.78 -5.38 -8.91
C SER A 280 -13.09 -4.94 -10.20
N ARG A 281 -12.69 -5.89 -11.06
CA ARG A 281 -12.07 -5.56 -12.37
C ARG A 281 -13.03 -4.82 -13.30
N ALA A 282 -14.32 -5.17 -13.28
CA ALA A 282 -15.33 -4.47 -14.06
C ALA A 282 -15.50 -3.01 -13.57
N ALA A 283 -15.49 -2.78 -12.26
CA ALA A 283 -15.55 -1.44 -11.69
C ALA A 283 -14.30 -0.61 -12.04
N GLU A 284 -13.11 -1.20 -11.98
CA GLU A 284 -11.87 -0.54 -12.41
C GLU A 284 -11.91 -0.17 -13.90
N LYS A 285 -12.33 -1.11 -14.77
CA LYS A 285 -12.48 -0.87 -16.21
C LYS A 285 -13.54 0.20 -16.51
N ALA A 286 -14.63 0.25 -15.74
CA ALA A 286 -15.64 1.29 -15.90
C ALA A 286 -15.06 2.70 -15.63
N LYS A 287 -14.26 2.85 -14.57
CA LYS A 287 -13.56 4.10 -14.26
C LYS A 287 -12.52 4.48 -15.32
N GLU A 288 -11.82 3.49 -15.85
CA GLU A 288 -10.87 3.68 -16.95
C GLU A 288 -11.57 4.20 -18.21
N ASN A 289 -12.68 3.56 -18.60
CA ASN A 289 -13.51 4.02 -19.72
C ASN A 289 -14.08 5.43 -19.48
N GLU A 290 -14.47 5.74 -18.24
CA GLU A 290 -14.95 7.08 -17.86
C GLU A 290 -13.85 8.15 -18.02
N MET A 291 -12.60 7.83 -17.64
CA MET A 291 -11.44 8.70 -17.84
C MET A 291 -11.16 8.94 -19.32
N VAL A 292 -11.23 7.90 -20.16
CA VAL A 292 -11.04 8.04 -21.63
C VAL A 292 -12.14 8.91 -22.24
N ARG A 293 -13.40 8.67 -21.87
CA ARG A 293 -14.54 9.49 -22.32
C ARG A 293 -14.42 10.94 -21.87
N ALA A 294 -13.95 11.18 -20.65
CA ALA A 294 -13.69 12.53 -20.15
C ALA A 294 -12.64 13.23 -21.02
N MET A 295 -11.49 12.60 -21.28
CA MET A 295 -10.45 13.16 -22.15
C MET A 295 -10.94 13.41 -23.58
N PHE A 296 -11.72 12.48 -24.14
CA PHE A 296 -12.33 12.64 -25.46
C PHE A 296 -13.25 13.86 -25.51
N ASN A 297 -14.20 13.96 -24.56
CA ASN A 297 -15.14 15.07 -24.49
C ASN A 297 -14.42 16.41 -24.30
N THR A 298 -13.33 16.46 -23.51
CA THR A 298 -12.53 17.67 -23.33
C THR A 298 -11.89 18.12 -24.65
N ILE A 299 -11.32 17.20 -25.44
CA ILE A 299 -10.73 17.55 -26.73
C ILE A 299 -11.79 18.02 -27.73
N ASP A 300 -12.94 17.35 -27.74
CA ASP A 300 -14.07 17.69 -28.59
C ASP A 300 -14.65 19.09 -28.26
N LEU A 301 -14.86 19.36 -26.97
CA LEU A 301 -15.40 20.63 -26.46
C LEU A 301 -14.49 21.82 -26.74
N HIS A 302 -13.18 21.68 -26.56
CA HIS A 302 -12.31 22.85 -26.62
C HIS A 302 -12.19 23.39 -28.05
N HIS A 303 -11.88 22.54 -29.03
CA HIS A 303 -11.46 23.04 -30.35
C HIS A 303 -12.02 22.29 -31.55
N GLY A 304 -13.13 21.55 -31.43
CA GLY A 304 -13.83 20.98 -32.59
C GLY A 304 -12.92 20.13 -33.49
N GLY A 305 -12.01 19.35 -32.87
CA GLY A 305 -11.03 18.51 -33.57
C GLY A 305 -9.63 19.11 -33.78
N GLN A 306 -9.35 20.34 -33.33
CA GLN A 306 -7.96 20.81 -33.28
C GLN A 306 -7.19 20.18 -32.12
N SER A 307 -5.85 20.19 -32.23
CA SER A 307 -4.97 19.67 -31.20
C SER A 307 -5.04 20.51 -29.91
N VAL A 308 -5.12 19.83 -28.77
CA VAL A 308 -5.23 20.45 -27.45
C VAL A 308 -3.95 20.18 -26.66
N THR A 309 -3.50 21.14 -25.85
CA THR A 309 -2.30 20.94 -25.01
C THR A 309 -2.60 20.00 -23.84
N LEU A 310 -1.61 19.22 -23.42
CA LEU A 310 -1.73 18.31 -22.27
C LEU A 310 -2.18 19.02 -20.98
N SER A 311 -1.75 20.27 -20.80
CA SER A 311 -2.12 21.11 -19.66
C SER A 311 -3.62 21.45 -19.65
N GLN A 312 -4.20 21.74 -20.82
CA GLN A 312 -5.64 22.01 -20.96
C GLN A 312 -6.45 20.75 -20.63
N ILE A 313 -6.07 19.59 -21.15
CA ILE A 313 -6.73 18.31 -20.82
C ILE A 313 -6.66 18.02 -19.32
N GLY A 314 -5.50 18.26 -18.69
CA GLY A 314 -5.33 18.05 -17.26
C GLY A 314 -6.09 19.06 -16.38
N SER A 315 -6.50 20.21 -16.93
CA SER A 315 -7.25 21.25 -16.23
C SER A 315 -8.78 21.05 -16.29
N ASP A 316 -9.27 20.16 -17.14
CA ASP A 316 -10.68 19.81 -17.20
C ASP A 316 -11.18 19.25 -15.87
N PHE A 317 -12.36 19.68 -15.44
CA PHE A 317 -12.92 19.32 -14.14
C PHE A 317 -13.09 17.81 -13.97
N LYS A 318 -13.60 17.10 -15.00
CA LYS A 318 -13.85 15.66 -14.92
C LYS A 318 -12.55 14.87 -14.91
N VAL A 319 -11.59 15.24 -15.77
CA VAL A 319 -10.26 14.62 -15.80
C VAL A 319 -9.53 14.85 -14.47
N ALA A 320 -9.57 16.07 -13.94
CA ALA A 320 -8.96 16.41 -12.65
C ALA A 320 -9.62 15.69 -11.47
N GLN A 321 -10.94 15.48 -11.51
CA GLN A 321 -11.68 14.72 -10.51
C GLN A 321 -11.27 13.24 -10.55
N LEU A 322 -11.31 12.60 -11.72
CA LEU A 322 -10.93 11.20 -11.89
C LEU A 322 -9.46 10.96 -11.54
N LYS A 323 -8.57 11.92 -11.79
CA LYS A 323 -7.15 11.82 -11.41
C LYS A 323 -6.91 11.75 -9.90
N LYS A 324 -7.86 12.19 -9.06
CA LYS A 324 -7.77 12.07 -7.60
C LYS A 324 -8.03 10.64 -7.10
N ASP A 325 -8.63 9.79 -7.92
CA ASP A 325 -8.88 8.41 -7.55
C ASP A 325 -7.56 7.64 -7.32
N ASN A 326 -7.60 6.70 -6.38
CA ASN A 326 -6.45 5.86 -6.04
C ASN A 326 -5.87 5.10 -7.25
N LEU A 327 -6.68 4.88 -8.28
CA LEU A 327 -6.29 4.20 -9.51
C LEU A 327 -5.39 5.07 -10.40
N PHE A 328 -5.60 6.39 -10.42
CA PHE A 328 -4.91 7.30 -11.34
C PHE A 328 -3.93 8.26 -10.66
N LYS A 329 -3.97 8.41 -9.33
CA LYS A 329 -3.14 9.39 -8.60
C LYS A 329 -1.63 9.29 -8.84
N ASN A 330 -1.14 8.10 -9.20
CA ASN A 330 0.28 7.82 -9.46
C ASN A 330 0.60 7.70 -10.96
N VAL A 331 -0.39 7.79 -11.84
CA VAL A 331 -0.22 7.63 -13.28
C VAL A 331 -0.10 9.01 -13.92
N LYS A 332 0.92 9.22 -14.75
CA LYS A 332 1.06 10.48 -15.48
C LYS A 332 0.05 10.51 -16.62
N LEU A 333 -0.57 11.66 -16.85
CA LEU A 333 -1.55 11.83 -17.94
C LEU A 333 -0.94 11.49 -19.31
N LEU A 334 0.33 11.82 -19.51
CA LEU A 334 1.09 11.44 -20.71
C LEU A 334 1.18 9.92 -20.92
N GLU A 335 1.36 9.16 -19.84
CA GLU A 335 1.44 7.69 -19.91
C GLU A 335 0.07 7.08 -20.22
N LEU A 336 -1.01 7.66 -19.70
CA LEU A 336 -2.38 7.25 -20.00
C LEU A 336 -2.72 7.51 -21.47
N LEU A 337 -2.37 8.68 -22.02
CA LEU A 337 -2.62 9.00 -23.42
C LEU A 337 -1.82 8.11 -24.39
N ARG A 338 -0.56 7.79 -24.06
CA ARG A 338 0.25 6.85 -24.85
C ARG A 338 -0.32 5.44 -24.88
N TYR A 339 -1.10 5.08 -23.88
CA TYR A 339 -1.72 3.77 -23.82
C TYR A 339 -2.93 3.66 -24.76
N TYR A 340 -3.62 4.77 -25.00
CA TYR A 340 -4.73 4.91 -25.94
C TYR A 340 -4.28 5.58 -27.25
N GLU A 341 -3.17 5.10 -27.82
CA GLU A 341 -2.63 5.62 -29.10
C GLU A 341 -3.56 5.37 -30.30
N ASP A 342 -4.52 4.46 -30.15
CA ASP A 342 -5.59 4.17 -31.11
C ASP A 342 -6.65 5.28 -31.15
N VAL A 343 -6.83 6.01 -30.05
CA VAL A 343 -7.78 7.13 -29.95
C VAL A 343 -7.07 8.47 -30.07
N PHE A 344 -5.89 8.59 -29.46
CA PHE A 344 -5.15 9.84 -29.34
C PHE A 344 -3.82 9.83 -30.10
N GLU A 345 -3.63 10.82 -30.95
CA GLU A 345 -2.36 11.12 -31.60
C GLU A 345 -1.59 12.16 -30.78
N LEU A 346 -0.39 11.82 -30.31
CA LEU A 346 0.47 12.73 -29.56
C LEU A 346 1.54 13.34 -30.46
N THR A 347 1.54 14.66 -30.59
CA THR A 347 2.56 15.42 -31.32
C THR A 347 3.34 16.30 -30.33
N PRO A 348 4.69 16.28 -30.32
CA PRO A 348 5.45 17.20 -29.50
C PRO A 348 5.26 18.64 -30.00
N ASP A 349 4.92 19.55 -29.10
CA ASP A 349 4.79 20.98 -29.43
C ASP A 349 6.16 21.62 -29.49
N GLN A 350 6.57 22.08 -30.68
CA GLN A 350 7.85 22.75 -30.86
C GLN A 350 7.88 24.15 -30.25
N ALA A 351 6.72 24.81 -30.08
CA ALA A 351 6.66 26.17 -29.57
C ALA A 351 6.77 26.23 -28.03
N THR A 352 5.97 25.42 -27.34
CA THR A 352 5.88 25.47 -25.86
C THR A 352 6.74 24.40 -25.18
N GLY A 353 7.35 23.47 -25.92
CA GLY A 353 8.04 22.31 -25.36
C GLY A 353 7.09 21.33 -24.65
N GLY A 354 5.80 21.41 -24.95
CA GLY A 354 4.74 20.58 -24.39
C GLY A 354 4.37 19.39 -25.29
N TRP A 355 3.26 18.73 -24.95
CA TRP A 355 2.64 17.71 -25.80
C TRP A 355 1.29 18.22 -26.27
N LEU A 356 1.06 18.16 -27.58
CA LEU A 356 -0.24 18.37 -28.22
C LEU A 356 -0.89 17.02 -28.45
N VAL A 357 -2.19 16.95 -28.18
CA VAL A 357 -3.00 15.74 -28.28
C VAL A 357 -4.10 16.03 -29.28
N LYS A 358 -4.22 15.18 -30.30
CA LYS A 358 -5.25 15.26 -31.33
C LYS A 358 -6.04 13.95 -31.35
N LEU A 359 -7.32 14.00 -31.68
CA LEU A 359 -8.10 12.79 -31.95
C LEU A 359 -7.69 12.22 -33.30
N GLN A 360 -7.46 10.91 -33.37
CA GLN A 360 -7.27 10.28 -34.67
C GLN A 360 -8.55 10.44 -35.52
N PRO A 361 -8.45 10.73 -36.83
CA PRO A 361 -9.60 10.76 -37.71
C PRO A 361 -9.98 9.31 -38.08
N GLY A 362 -10.99 8.73 -37.43
CA GLY A 362 -11.42 7.35 -37.72
C GLY A 362 -12.03 6.51 -36.58
N PRO A 363 -11.68 6.71 -35.30
CA PRO A 363 -12.31 6.02 -34.20
C PRO A 363 -13.50 6.85 -33.73
N GLN A 364 -14.64 6.72 -34.41
CA GLN A 364 -15.91 7.00 -33.75
C GLN A 364 -16.09 5.87 -32.72
N ALA A 365 -15.95 6.22 -31.44
CA ALA A 365 -15.97 5.31 -30.29
C ALA A 365 -17.36 4.73 -30.02
#